data_AF-A0A8X6SM18-F1
#
_entry.id   AF-A0A8X6SM18-F1
#
_cell.length_a   1.000
_cell.length_b   1.000
_cell.length_c   1.000
_cell.angle_alpha   90.00
_cell.angle_beta   90.00
_cell.angle_gamma   90.00
#
_symmetry.space_group_name_H-M   'P 1'
#
loop_
_entity.id
_entity.type
_entity.pdbx_description
1 polymer ?
#
loop_
_entity_poly.entity_id
_entity_poly.type
_entity_poly.pdbx_seq_one_letter_code
_entity_poly.pdbx_strand_id
1 'polypeptide(L)'
;MMEEKAKKGDSVKLKPKAVVFYNSMGGVDRSDHCLFYYPVARNQQRKYYKKIFRHLLNQIVWNSFVIFKKNGGILNHIGFRMKLIERLIEEGGSDSSSRNFASPNISENVVRLVGRHFPSYVESDCSKKKKTSRKCVVCNLKLNDNGKRIRKETRFQCKDCNVGLCAVPCFEKYITL
;
A
#
# COMPACT_ATOMS: atom_id res chain seq x y z
N MET A 1 28.56 43.80 14.64
CA MET A 1 27.88 43.46 13.37
C MET A 1 28.47 42.15 12.87
N MET A 2 27.79 41.42 12.00
CA MET A 2 28.32 40.20 11.36
C MET A 2 28.13 40.31 9.85
N GLU A 3 29.14 39.88 9.10
CA GLU A 3 29.09 39.81 7.64
C GLU A 3 28.21 38.64 7.21
N GLU A 4 27.29 38.90 6.29
CA GLU A 4 26.49 37.85 5.65
C GLU A 4 27.18 37.41 4.36
N LYS A 5 27.24 36.10 4.09
CA LYS A 5 27.79 35.57 2.84
C LYS A 5 26.97 36.11 1.65
N ALA A 6 27.59 36.98 0.85
CA ALA A 6 26.96 37.54 -0.34
C ALA A 6 26.62 36.45 -1.37
N LYS A 7 25.45 36.54 -2.01
CA LYS A 7 25.19 35.81 -3.26
C LYS A 7 26.06 36.41 -4.37
N LYS A 8 26.49 35.57 -5.30
CA LYS A 8 27.45 35.91 -6.37
C LYS A 8 27.02 37.19 -7.10
N GLY A 9 27.71 38.31 -6.87
CA GLY A 9 27.46 39.62 -7.49
C GLY A 9 26.89 40.72 -6.59
N ASP A 10 26.54 40.45 -5.32
CA ASP A 10 25.94 41.45 -4.42
C ASP A 10 26.96 42.00 -3.39
N SER A 11 26.85 43.28 -3.04
CA SER A 11 27.71 43.94 -2.04
C SER A 11 27.52 43.33 -0.63
N VAL A 12 28.60 43.22 0.15
CA VAL A 12 28.55 42.67 1.52
C VAL A 12 27.74 43.61 2.42
N LYS A 13 26.57 43.16 2.89
CA LYS A 13 25.69 43.92 3.78
C LYS A 13 26.00 43.57 5.24
N LEU A 14 26.28 44.58 6.06
CA LEU A 14 26.47 44.42 7.50
C LEU A 14 25.11 44.36 8.21
N LYS A 15 24.78 43.20 8.78
CA LYS A 15 23.57 43.03 9.58
C LYS A 15 23.88 43.08 11.09
N PRO A 16 22.94 43.56 11.93
CA PRO A 16 23.03 43.43 13.37
C PRO A 16 23.14 41.95 13.77
N LYS A 17 23.93 41.64 14.81
CA LYS A 17 24.12 40.26 15.30
C LYS A 17 22.79 39.59 15.66
N ALA A 18 21.86 40.35 16.25
CA ALA A 18 20.52 39.87 16.59
C ALA A 18 19.75 39.36 15.36
N VAL A 19 19.84 40.07 14.23
CA VAL A 19 19.16 39.68 12.98
C VAL A 19 19.78 38.43 12.37
N VAL A 20 21.13 38.31 12.40
CA VAL A 20 21.83 37.12 11.90
C VAL A 20 21.47 35.89 12.73
N PHE A 21 21.44 36.03 14.05
CA PHE A 21 21.04 34.95 14.94
C PHE A 21 19.58 34.53 14.69
N TYR A 22 18.67 35.49 14.58
CA TYR A 22 17.26 35.21 14.32
C TYR A 22 17.03 34.48 12.98
N ASN A 23 17.73 34.87 11.91
CA ASN A 23 17.61 34.22 10.61
C ASN A 23 18.08 32.75 10.60
N SER A 24 18.80 32.29 11.64
CA SER A 24 19.18 30.87 11.79
C SER A 24 18.04 29.98 12.33
N MET A 25 16.94 30.56 12.82
CA MET A 25 15.84 29.87 13.51
C MET A 25 14.95 28.97 12.62
N GLY A 26 15.19 28.89 11.30
CA GLY A 26 14.37 28.16 10.33
C GLY A 26 14.42 26.63 10.43
N GLY A 27 14.74 26.06 11.60
CA GLY A 27 14.77 24.63 11.83
C GLY A 27 13.39 23.97 11.69
N VAL A 28 12.35 24.63 12.24
CA VAL A 28 10.96 24.16 12.19
C VAL A 28 10.44 24.11 10.75
N ASP A 29 10.60 25.21 10.01
CA ASP A 29 10.16 25.31 8.62
C ASP A 29 10.86 24.26 7.73
N ARG A 30 12.16 24.02 7.97
CA ARG A 30 12.92 23.00 7.25
C ARG A 30 12.42 21.58 7.56
N SER A 31 12.11 21.28 8.82
CA SER A 31 11.53 19.98 9.17
C SER A 31 10.15 19.79 8.55
N ASP A 32 9.31 20.83 8.56
CA ASP A 32 7.98 20.77 7.96
C ASP A 32 8.05 20.60 6.44
N HIS A 33 9.00 21.27 5.79
CA HIS A 33 9.26 21.08 4.37
C HIS A 33 9.68 19.63 4.06
N CYS A 34 10.57 19.04 4.85
CA CYS A 34 10.96 17.64 4.68
C CYS A 34 9.78 16.66 4.84
N LEU A 35 8.83 16.97 5.72
CA LEU A 35 7.61 16.17 5.91
C LEU A 35 6.61 16.35 4.77
N PHE A 36 6.57 17.54 4.15
CA PHE A 36 5.67 17.83 3.03
C PHE A 36 5.92 16.93 1.80
N TYR A 37 7.19 16.58 1.53
CA TYR A 37 7.53 15.72 0.38
C TYR A 37 6.96 14.29 0.46
N TYR A 38 6.56 13.82 1.64
CA TYR A 38 6.02 12.47 1.84
C TYR A 38 4.67 12.52 2.56
N PRO A 39 3.60 13.02 1.91
CA PRO A 39 2.30 13.17 2.55
C PRO A 39 1.66 11.79 2.79
N VAL A 40 1.56 11.37 4.06
CA VAL A 40 0.92 10.10 4.45
C VAL A 40 -0.59 10.25 4.70
N ALA A 41 -1.06 11.48 4.90
CA ALA A 41 -2.48 11.79 5.02
C ALA A 41 -3.11 11.88 3.62
N ARG A 42 -4.08 11.01 3.33
CA ARG A 42 -4.95 11.18 2.15
C ARG A 42 -5.91 12.34 2.41
N ASN A 43 -6.06 13.25 1.45
CA ASN A 43 -6.89 14.46 1.59
C ASN A 43 -8.38 14.20 1.93
N GLN A 44 -8.86 12.97 1.82
CA GLN A 44 -10.26 12.57 2.08
C GLN A 44 -10.47 11.78 3.40
N GLN A 45 -9.65 11.99 4.43
CA GLN A 45 -9.89 11.32 5.73
C GLN A 45 -10.93 12.06 6.58
N ARG A 46 -12.14 11.51 6.66
CA ARG A 46 -13.24 12.03 7.52
C ARG A 46 -12.96 11.97 9.03
N LYS A 47 -11.99 11.15 9.46
CA LYS A 47 -11.67 10.92 10.88
C LYS A 47 -10.36 11.63 11.25
N TYR A 48 -10.46 12.73 12.00
CA TYR A 48 -9.32 13.62 12.30
C TYR A 48 -8.18 12.94 13.07
N TYR A 49 -8.48 12.07 14.04
CA TYR A 49 -7.44 11.36 14.81
C TYR A 49 -6.51 10.52 13.92
N LYS A 50 -7.00 9.97 12.80
CA LYS A 50 -6.17 9.23 11.85
C LYS A 50 -5.18 10.14 11.11
N LYS A 51 -5.56 11.40 10.88
CA LYS A 51 -4.67 12.42 10.30
C LYS A 51 -3.52 12.73 11.26
N ILE A 52 -3.82 12.93 12.55
CA ILE A 52 -2.81 13.17 13.59
C ILE A 52 -1.86 11.98 13.70
N PHE A 53 -2.38 10.76 13.81
CA PHE A 53 -1.56 9.55 13.91
C PHE A 53 -0.59 9.41 12.73
N ARG A 54 -1.06 9.64 11.50
CA ARG A 54 -0.22 9.58 10.30
C ARG A 54 0.85 10.66 10.28
N HIS A 55 0.53 11.85 10.76
CA HIS A 55 1.48 12.94 10.88
C HIS A 55 2.59 12.58 11.89
N LEU A 56 2.22 12.07 13.06
CA LEU A 56 3.18 11.58 14.07
C LEU A 56 4.06 10.46 13.50
N LEU A 57 3.49 9.51 12.75
CA LEU A 57 4.25 8.44 12.10
C LEU A 57 5.29 9.02 11.13
N ASN A 58 4.91 10.00 10.32
CA ASN A 58 5.83 10.70 9.43
C ASN A 58 6.97 11.41 10.17
N GLN A 59 6.66 12.07 11.30
CA GLN A 59 7.67 12.69 12.16
C GLN A 59 8.63 11.65 12.75
N ILE A 60 8.12 10.51 13.23
CA ILE A 60 8.94 9.41 13.77
C ILE A 60 9.93 8.91 12.71
N VAL A 61 9.47 8.68 11.48
CA VAL A 61 10.33 8.24 10.38
C VAL A 61 11.42 9.29 10.09
N TRP A 62 11.07 10.56 10.02
CA TRP A 62 12.05 11.63 9.80
C TRP A 62 13.08 11.71 10.94
N ASN A 63 12.63 11.65 12.19
CA ASN A 63 13.52 11.67 13.35
C ASN A 63 14.46 10.47 13.38
N SER A 64 13.97 9.28 13.05
CA SER A 64 14.80 8.07 12.92
C SER A 64 15.87 8.22 11.83
N PHE A 65 15.52 8.86 10.71
CA PHE A 65 16.46 9.14 9.63
C PHE A 65 17.54 10.15 10.04
N VAL A 66 17.18 11.19 10.81
CA VAL A 66 18.14 12.16 11.36
C VAL A 66 19.13 11.46 12.29
N ILE A 67 18.67 10.56 13.15
CA ILE A 67 19.54 9.74 14.02
C ILE A 67 20.45 8.85 13.17
N PHE A 68 19.90 8.15 12.18
CA PHE A 68 20.68 7.33 11.25
C PHE A 68 21.78 8.13 10.54
N LYS A 69 21.48 9.35 10.08
CA LYS A 69 22.47 10.26 9.48
C LYS A 69 23.57 10.67 10.46
N LYS A 70 23.20 11.01 11.70
CA LYS A 70 24.17 11.35 12.76
C LYS A 70 25.09 10.18 13.10
N ASN A 71 24.62 8.94 12.96
CA ASN A 71 25.39 7.72 13.19
C ASN A 71 26.24 7.28 11.97
N GLY A 72 26.48 8.17 11.00
CA GLY A 72 27.31 7.86 9.81
C GLY A 72 26.54 7.20 8.65
N GLY A 73 25.21 7.20 8.70
CA GLY A 73 24.37 6.62 7.65
C GLY A 73 24.54 7.31 6.28
N ILE A 74 24.86 6.53 5.26
CA ILE A 74 25.15 7.06 3.91
C ILE A 74 23.87 7.27 3.09
N LEU A 75 22.84 6.47 3.32
CA LEU A 75 21.61 6.47 2.52
C LEU A 75 20.92 7.84 2.51
N ASN A 76 20.33 8.20 1.36
CA ASN A 76 19.38 9.31 1.28
C ASN A 76 18.04 8.91 1.93
N HIS A 77 17.16 9.88 2.17
CA HIS A 77 15.90 9.63 2.89
C HIS A 77 15.00 8.59 2.19
N ILE A 78 14.96 8.59 0.85
CA ILE A 78 14.20 7.61 0.07
C ILE A 78 14.75 6.20 0.29
N GLY A 79 16.07 6.02 0.14
CA GLY A 79 16.72 4.72 0.33
C GLY A 79 16.58 4.20 1.77
N PHE A 80 16.62 5.10 2.76
CA PHE A 80 16.33 4.76 4.14
C PHE A 80 14.89 4.26 4.33
N ARG A 81 13.89 4.96 3.76
CA ARG A 81 12.49 4.55 3.84
C ARG A 81 12.24 3.20 3.17
N MET A 82 12.85 2.94 2.01
CA MET A 82 12.71 1.65 1.33
C MET A 82 13.22 0.49 2.19
N LYS A 83 14.44 0.62 2.76
CA LYS A 83 14.97 -0.41 3.67
C LYS A 83 14.14 -0.59 4.93
N LEU A 84 13.57 0.50 5.46
CA LEU A 84 12.68 0.45 6.61
C LEU A 84 11.39 -0.32 6.29
N ILE A 85 10.83 -0.12 5.09
CA ILE A 85 9.65 -0.86 4.63
C ILE A 85 9.96 -2.34 4.46
N GLU A 86 11.08 -2.69 3.82
CA GLU A 86 11.52 -4.07 3.63
C GLU A 86 11.61 -4.81 4.98
N ARG A 87 12.30 -4.22 5.96
CA ARG A 87 12.45 -4.78 7.32
C ARG A 87 11.11 -4.97 8.03
N LEU A 88 10.21 -3.99 7.95
CA LEU A 88 8.88 -4.08 8.58
C LEU A 88 8.02 -5.18 7.95
N ILE A 89 8.17 -5.43 6.64
CA ILE A 89 7.47 -6.53 5.96
C ILE A 89 8.03 -7.88 6.40
N GLU A 90 9.34 -8.00 6.51
CA GLU A 90 10.01 -9.22 7.00
C GLU A 90 9.55 -9.56 8.43
N GLU A 91 9.60 -8.61 9.36
CA GLU A 91 9.18 -8.80 10.76
C GLU A 91 7.67 -9.06 10.90
N GLY A 92 6.84 -8.37 10.11
CA GLY A 92 5.39 -8.59 10.10
C GLY A 92 4.95 -9.86 9.36
N GLY A 93 5.84 -10.46 8.56
CA GLY A 93 5.61 -11.65 7.74
C GLY A 93 5.72 -12.96 8.52
N SER A 94 6.49 -12.98 9.60
CA SER A 94 6.82 -14.20 10.38
C SER A 94 5.69 -14.73 11.27
N ASP A 95 4.71 -13.90 11.64
CA ASP A 95 3.56 -14.36 12.42
C ASP A 95 2.40 -14.78 11.51
N SER A 96 2.50 -16.00 10.99
CA SER A 96 1.45 -16.70 10.22
C SER A 96 0.24 -17.16 11.04
N SER A 97 0.11 -16.75 12.30
CA SER A 97 -0.85 -17.37 13.25
C SER A 97 -2.16 -16.60 13.48
N SER A 98 -2.39 -15.40 12.92
CA SER A 98 -3.61 -14.63 13.27
C SER A 98 -4.24 -13.72 12.21
N ARG A 99 -3.94 -13.87 10.91
CA ARG A 99 -4.55 -13.01 9.89
C ARG A 99 -5.88 -13.53 9.34
N ASN A 100 -6.91 -13.53 10.20
CA ASN A 100 -8.33 -13.52 9.79
C ASN A 100 -8.81 -12.10 9.44
N PHE A 101 -7.98 -11.32 8.74
CA PHE A 101 -8.42 -10.07 8.11
C PHE A 101 -8.28 -10.29 6.61
N ALA A 102 -9.41 -10.56 5.95
CA ALA A 102 -9.50 -10.61 4.49
C ALA A 102 -9.27 -9.21 3.91
N SER A 103 -8.02 -8.75 3.93
CA SER A 103 -7.56 -7.79 2.94
C SER A 103 -7.52 -8.55 1.62
N PRO A 104 -8.13 -8.07 0.52
CA PRO A 104 -7.95 -8.69 -0.77
C PRO A 104 -6.44 -8.67 -1.05
N ASN A 105 -5.83 -9.85 -1.10
CA ASN A 105 -4.40 -9.96 -1.34
C ASN A 105 -4.12 -9.29 -2.69
N ILE A 106 -3.32 -8.22 -2.66
CA ILE A 106 -2.84 -7.57 -3.89
C ILE A 106 -2.06 -8.61 -4.74
N SER A 107 -1.40 -9.57 -4.08
CA SER A 107 -0.75 -10.71 -4.73
C SER A 107 -1.72 -11.66 -5.44
N GLU A 108 -2.90 -11.96 -4.88
CA GLU A 108 -3.89 -12.83 -5.54
C GLU A 108 -4.43 -12.21 -6.84
N ASN A 109 -4.59 -10.88 -6.89
CA ASN A 109 -5.00 -10.21 -8.13
C ASN A 109 -3.92 -10.26 -9.21
N VAL A 110 -2.65 -10.12 -8.85
CA VAL A 110 -1.55 -10.21 -9.83
C VAL A 110 -1.37 -11.66 -10.31
N VAL A 111 -1.46 -12.64 -9.42
CA VAL A 111 -1.36 -14.07 -9.78
C VAL A 111 -2.57 -14.53 -10.62
N ARG A 112 -3.77 -14.01 -10.36
CA ARG A 112 -4.95 -14.24 -11.21
C ARG A 112 -4.72 -13.81 -12.66
N LEU A 113 -4.07 -12.65 -12.85
CA LEU A 113 -3.91 -12.00 -14.15
C LEU A 113 -2.69 -12.49 -14.96
N VAL A 114 -1.66 -13.03 -14.29
CA VAL A 114 -0.38 -13.41 -14.92
C VAL A 114 -0.19 -14.94 -15.00
N GLY A 115 -0.93 -15.72 -14.21
CA GLY A 115 -0.81 -17.19 -14.16
C GLY A 115 -1.51 -17.93 -15.32
N ARG A 116 -1.07 -19.17 -15.58
CA ARG A 116 -1.77 -20.09 -16.49
C ARG A 116 -2.88 -20.84 -15.75
N HIS A 117 -4.08 -20.27 -15.75
CA HIS A 117 -5.25 -20.86 -15.10
C HIS A 117 -6.02 -21.74 -16.10
N PHE A 118 -6.36 -22.98 -15.70
CA PHE A 118 -7.12 -23.91 -16.55
C PHE A 118 -8.40 -24.42 -15.85
N PRO A 119 -9.50 -24.65 -16.59
CA PRO A 119 -10.71 -25.23 -16.00
C PRO A 119 -10.44 -26.67 -15.56
N SER A 120 -10.71 -26.97 -14.29
CA SER A 120 -10.74 -28.34 -13.77
C SER A 120 -12.15 -28.71 -13.30
N TYR A 121 -12.45 -30.00 -13.22
CA TYR A 121 -13.67 -30.43 -12.54
C TYR A 121 -13.55 -30.23 -11.03
N VAL A 122 -14.69 -29.95 -10.38
CA VAL A 122 -14.81 -29.96 -8.92
C VAL A 122 -14.66 -31.40 -8.45
N GLU A 123 -13.72 -31.63 -7.55
CA GLU A 123 -13.50 -32.95 -6.97
C GLU A 123 -14.73 -33.36 -6.15
N SER A 124 -15.22 -34.57 -6.38
CA SER A 124 -16.32 -35.16 -5.64
C SER A 124 -15.75 -36.25 -4.74
N ASP A 125 -15.93 -36.11 -3.43
CA ASP A 125 -15.68 -37.23 -2.51
C ASP A 125 -16.57 -38.41 -2.93
N CYS A 126 -15.97 -39.54 -3.28
CA CYS A 126 -16.66 -40.75 -3.75
C CYS A 126 -17.77 -41.24 -2.79
N SER A 127 -17.76 -40.79 -1.53
CA SER A 127 -18.76 -41.12 -0.50
C SER A 127 -20.09 -40.38 -0.65
N LYS A 128 -20.17 -39.28 -1.41
CA LYS A 128 -21.38 -38.47 -1.57
C LYS A 128 -21.91 -38.61 -3.01
N LYS A 129 -23.02 -39.34 -3.19
CA LYS A 129 -23.69 -39.59 -4.50
C LYS A 129 -24.18 -38.33 -5.25
N LYS A 130 -23.88 -37.12 -4.77
CA LYS A 130 -24.32 -35.85 -5.36
C LYS A 130 -23.12 -35.16 -6.01
N LYS A 131 -23.19 -34.98 -7.33
CA LYS A 131 -22.16 -34.26 -8.11
C LYS A 131 -21.95 -32.88 -7.47
N THR A 132 -20.74 -32.62 -6.98
CA THR A 132 -20.39 -31.38 -6.29
C THR A 132 -20.40 -30.23 -7.29
N SER A 133 -21.40 -29.35 -7.18
CA SER A 133 -21.50 -28.12 -7.96
C SER A 133 -21.06 -26.93 -7.11
N ARG A 134 -20.31 -26.00 -7.71
CA ARG A 134 -19.95 -24.72 -7.11
C ARG A 134 -20.71 -23.59 -7.79
N LYS A 135 -20.92 -22.47 -7.09
CA LYS A 135 -21.55 -21.28 -7.69
C LYS A 135 -20.54 -20.56 -8.56
N CYS A 136 -20.96 -20.11 -9.75
CA CYS A 136 -20.12 -19.27 -10.60
C CYS A 136 -20.01 -17.87 -10.02
N VAL A 137 -18.79 -17.43 -9.68
CA VAL A 137 -18.53 -16.09 -9.12
C VAL A 137 -18.97 -15.00 -10.09
N VAL A 138 -18.56 -15.09 -11.36
CA VAL A 138 -18.87 -14.09 -12.40
C VAL A 138 -20.37 -13.97 -12.66
N CYS A 139 -21.10 -15.09 -12.70
CA CYS A 139 -22.56 -15.03 -12.88
C CYS A 139 -23.25 -14.41 -11.66
N ASN A 140 -22.80 -14.74 -10.45
CA ASN A 140 -23.39 -14.21 -9.21
C ASN A 140 -23.20 -12.70 -9.03
N LEU A 141 -22.30 -12.07 -9.80
CA LEU A 141 -22.16 -10.62 -9.85
C LEU A 141 -23.22 -9.94 -10.73
N LYS A 142 -23.84 -10.67 -11.67
CA LYS A 142 -24.85 -10.12 -12.57
C LYS A 142 -26.23 -10.07 -11.89
N LEU A 143 -27.08 -9.16 -12.36
CA LEU A 143 -28.49 -9.09 -12.02
C LEU A 143 -29.32 -9.58 -13.21
N ASN A 144 -30.39 -10.31 -12.95
CA ASN A 144 -31.46 -10.60 -13.92
C ASN A 144 -32.36 -9.36 -14.07
N ASP A 145 -33.24 -9.37 -15.08
CA ASP A 145 -34.19 -8.29 -15.37
C ASP A 145 -35.08 -7.92 -14.17
N ASN A 146 -35.34 -8.88 -13.28
CA ASN A 146 -36.08 -8.70 -12.03
C ASN A 146 -35.24 -8.13 -10.86
N GLY A 147 -34.04 -7.62 -11.13
CA GLY A 147 -33.13 -7.06 -10.12
C GLY A 147 -32.50 -8.08 -9.16
N LYS A 148 -32.69 -9.39 -9.38
CA LYS A 148 -32.14 -10.47 -8.53
C LYS A 148 -30.80 -10.97 -9.06
N ARG A 149 -29.87 -11.33 -8.17
CA ARG A 149 -28.56 -11.89 -8.57
C ARG A 149 -28.72 -13.20 -9.34
N ILE A 150 -27.96 -13.34 -10.42
CA ILE A 150 -27.98 -14.54 -11.26
C ILE A 150 -27.22 -15.66 -10.53
N ARG A 151 -27.94 -16.67 -10.05
CA ARG A 151 -27.30 -17.85 -9.47
C ARG A 151 -27.16 -18.95 -10.52
N LYS A 152 -25.94 -19.14 -11.02
CA LYS A 152 -25.58 -20.30 -11.86
C LYS A 152 -24.62 -21.22 -11.11
N GLU A 153 -24.88 -22.52 -11.19
CA GLU A 153 -24.02 -23.57 -10.65
C GLU A 153 -23.20 -24.22 -11.77
N THR A 154 -21.98 -24.62 -11.44
CA THR A 154 -20.97 -25.10 -12.37
C THR A 154 -20.20 -26.25 -11.75
N ARG A 155 -19.80 -27.22 -12.58
CA ARG A 155 -18.88 -28.31 -12.21
C ARG A 155 -17.42 -27.98 -12.48
N PHE A 156 -17.14 -26.81 -13.02
CA PHE A 156 -15.79 -26.34 -13.32
C PHE A 156 -15.32 -25.38 -12.23
N GLN A 157 -14.05 -25.52 -11.87
CA GLN A 157 -13.33 -24.66 -10.96
C GLN A 157 -11.95 -24.32 -11.51
N CYS A 158 -11.37 -23.22 -11.05
CA CYS A 158 -9.93 -23.00 -11.15
C CYS A 158 -9.30 -23.53 -9.86
N LYS A 159 -8.33 -24.45 -9.95
CA LYS A 159 -7.63 -25.00 -8.77
C LYS A 159 -6.77 -23.93 -8.10
N ASP A 160 -6.07 -23.14 -8.91
CA ASP A 160 -5.13 -22.12 -8.43
C ASP A 160 -5.84 -20.97 -7.70
N CYS A 161 -7.00 -20.53 -8.21
CA CYS A 161 -7.82 -19.51 -7.55
C CYS A 161 -8.88 -20.07 -6.61
N ASN A 162 -9.07 -21.39 -6.54
CA ASN A 162 -10.10 -22.08 -5.76
C ASN A 162 -11.54 -21.53 -5.94
N VAL A 163 -11.88 -21.05 -7.14
CA VAL A 163 -13.21 -20.48 -7.46
C VAL A 163 -13.99 -21.32 -8.45
N GLY A 164 -15.33 -21.34 -8.30
CA GLY A 164 -16.23 -21.94 -9.29
C GLY A 164 -16.52 -20.97 -10.44
N LEU A 165 -16.37 -21.42 -11.69
CA LEU A 165 -16.55 -20.61 -12.90
C LEU A 165 -17.25 -21.43 -13.99
N CYS A 166 -18.10 -20.81 -14.81
CA CYS A 166 -18.59 -21.48 -16.02
C CYS A 166 -17.44 -21.58 -17.03
N ALA A 167 -17.30 -22.73 -17.72
CA ALA A 167 -16.22 -22.96 -18.68
C ALA A 167 -16.12 -21.84 -19.73
N VAL A 168 -17.25 -21.42 -20.30
CA VAL A 168 -17.33 -20.28 -21.22
C VAL A 168 -18.59 -19.45 -20.88
N PRO A 169 -18.55 -18.11 -20.93
CA PRO A 169 -17.39 -17.21 -21.11
C PRO A 169 -16.78 -16.74 -19.77
N CYS A 170 -17.22 -17.28 -18.64
CA CYS A 170 -16.86 -16.74 -17.32
C CYS A 170 -15.41 -17.03 -16.92
N PHE A 171 -14.83 -18.12 -17.40
CA PHE A 171 -13.45 -18.48 -17.12
C PHE A 171 -12.48 -17.47 -17.72
N GLU A 172 -12.64 -17.21 -19.02
CA GLU A 172 -11.88 -16.18 -19.75
C GLU A 172 -12.00 -14.82 -19.07
N LYS A 173 -13.24 -14.35 -18.85
CA LYS A 173 -13.49 -13.05 -18.19
C LYS A 173 -12.85 -12.92 -16.82
N TYR A 174 -12.78 -13.99 -16.05
CA TYR A 174 -12.22 -13.95 -14.70
C TYR A 174 -10.69 -13.84 -14.69
N ILE A 175 -10.02 -14.37 -15.73
CA ILE A 175 -8.55 -14.38 -15.84
C ILE A 175 -8.06 -13.13 -16.58
N THR A 176 -8.87 -12.53 -17.44
CA THR A 176 -8.51 -11.33 -18.22
C THR A 176 -8.88 -10.00 -17.56
N LEU A 177 -9.80 -9.99 -16.57
CA LEU A 177 -10.23 -8.80 -15.81
C LEU A 177 -9.52 -8.76 -14.46
#